data_AF-A0A4R0YIX7-F1
#
_entry.id   AF-A0A4R0YIX7-F1
#
_cell.length_a   1.000
_cell.length_b   1.000
_cell.length_c   1.000
_cell.angle_alpha   90.00
_cell.angle_beta   90.00
_cell.angle_gamma   90.00
#
_symmetry.space_group_name_H-M   'P 1'
#
loop_
_entity.id
_entity.type
_entity.pdbx_description
1 polymer ?
#
loop_
_entity_poly.entity_id
_entity_poly.type
_entity_poly.pdbx_seq_one_letter_code
_entity_poly.pdbx_strand_id
1 'polypeptide(L)'
;MRKGSSYCVLLLAIASTASCGGPAPPDRPSNVSASARWAGGSDGGAWYDCSQHAANVVRCALYWDNGTPAGHGLYRSTHPIKPGDIDGFDGVSVYIGSERLVEEKGG
;
A
#
# COMPACT_ATOMS: atom_id res chain seq x y z
N MET A 1 -55.10 27.70 16.21
CA MET A 1 -54.43 28.74 15.40
C MET A 1 -53.36 29.43 16.25
N ARG A 2 -52.07 29.24 15.94
CA ARG A 2 -51.01 30.26 15.87
C ARG A 2 -49.70 29.59 15.42
N LYS A 3 -49.07 30.28 14.46
CA LYS A 3 -47.93 29.89 13.62
C LYS A 3 -46.61 30.22 14.32
N GLY A 4 -45.54 29.59 13.83
CA GLY A 4 -44.16 30.06 13.99
C GLY A 4 -43.27 28.96 14.53
N SER A 5 -42.09 28.69 14.00
CA SER A 5 -41.29 29.49 13.08
C SER A 5 -40.22 28.58 12.50
N SER A 6 -40.24 28.39 11.17
CA SER A 6 -39.16 27.77 10.41
C SER A 6 -37.91 28.62 10.56
N TYR A 7 -37.07 28.27 11.53
CA TYR A 7 -35.70 28.75 11.58
C TYR A 7 -34.82 27.73 10.88
N CYS A 8 -34.39 28.13 9.68
CA CYS A 8 -33.09 27.83 9.08
C CYS A 8 -32.41 26.60 9.67
N VAL A 9 -32.74 25.42 9.14
CA VAL A 9 -31.78 24.31 9.07
C VAL A 9 -30.69 24.81 8.11
N LEU A 10 -29.83 25.69 8.63
CA LEU A 10 -28.72 26.27 7.92
C LEU A 10 -27.76 25.11 7.69
N LEU A 11 -27.76 24.67 6.43
CA LEU A 11 -26.88 23.69 5.83
C LEU A 11 -25.41 24.06 6.06
N LEU A 12 -24.89 23.76 7.25
CA LEU A 12 -23.45 23.63 7.48
C LEU A 12 -23.04 22.18 7.15
N ALA A 13 -23.35 21.75 5.93
CA ALA A 13 -22.65 20.63 5.30
C ALA A 13 -21.25 21.13 4.94
N ILE A 14 -20.41 21.29 5.96
CA ILE A 14 -18.97 21.44 5.78
C ILE A 14 -18.54 20.13 5.14
N ALA A 15 -18.45 20.15 3.82
CA ALA A 15 -17.80 19.13 3.02
C ALA A 15 -16.33 19.12 3.42
N SER A 16 -16.03 18.41 4.51
CA SER A 16 -14.68 18.03 4.90
C SER A 16 -14.18 17.02 3.87
N THR A 17 -13.88 17.50 2.66
CA THR A 17 -13.04 16.75 1.72
C THR A 17 -11.64 16.77 2.31
N ALA A 18 -11.43 15.93 3.32
CA ALA A 18 -10.11 15.56 3.76
C ALA A 18 -9.41 15.01 2.51
N SER A 19 -8.53 15.83 1.94
CA SER A 19 -7.69 15.45 0.82
C SER A 19 -6.84 14.30 1.31
N CYS A 20 -7.26 13.08 1.01
CA CYS A 20 -6.52 11.85 1.27
C CYS A 20 -5.36 11.77 0.26
N GLY A 21 -4.54 12.81 0.21
CA GLY A 21 -3.28 12.84 -0.51
C GLY A 21 -2.21 12.47 0.50
N GLY A 22 -1.86 11.18 0.56
CA GLY A 22 -0.64 10.78 1.23
C GLY A 22 0.57 11.53 0.64
N PRO A 23 1.70 11.57 1.37
CA PRO A 23 2.92 12.16 0.81
C PRO A 23 3.25 11.50 -0.53
N ALA A 24 3.70 12.33 -1.48
CA ALA A 24 4.14 11.82 -2.77
C ALA A 24 5.30 10.82 -2.56
N PRO A 25 5.37 9.74 -3.35
CA PRO A 25 6.52 8.84 -3.31
C PRO A 25 7.80 9.63 -3.63
N PRO A 26 8.95 9.23 -3.04
CA PRO A 26 10.24 9.82 -3.40
C PRO A 26 10.58 9.52 -4.86
N ASP A 27 11.56 10.24 -5.40
CA ASP A 27 12.11 9.91 -6.72
C ASP A 27 12.63 8.49 -6.73
N ARG A 28 12.21 7.70 -7.73
CA ARG A 28 12.62 6.30 -7.81
C ARG A 28 14.12 6.20 -8.12
N PRO A 29 14.91 5.51 -7.29
CA PRO A 29 16.33 5.27 -7.55
C PRO A 29 16.56 4.51 -8.86
N SER A 30 17.68 4.78 -9.54
CA SER A 30 17.98 4.21 -10.86
C SER A 30 18.18 2.68 -10.85
N ASN A 31 18.47 2.10 -9.69
CA ASN A 31 18.65 0.66 -9.50
C ASN A 31 17.35 -0.06 -9.07
N VAL A 32 16.25 0.67 -8.86
CA VAL A 32 14.93 0.12 -8.57
C VAL A 32 14.19 -0.10 -9.88
N SER A 33 13.56 -1.28 -10.02
CA SER A 33 12.86 -1.70 -11.23
C SER A 33 11.81 -0.69 -11.71
N ALA A 34 11.62 -0.63 -13.03
CA ALA A 34 10.63 0.22 -13.66
C ALA A 34 9.19 -0.12 -13.24
N SER A 35 8.93 -1.37 -12.87
CA SER A 35 7.65 -1.89 -12.39
C SER A 35 7.47 -1.81 -10.88
N ALA A 36 8.51 -1.46 -10.12
CA ALA A 36 8.41 -1.37 -8.67
C ALA A 36 7.44 -0.28 -8.24
N ARG A 37 6.65 -0.58 -7.21
CA ARG A 37 5.66 0.33 -6.62
C ARG A 37 6.15 0.82 -5.26
N TRP A 38 5.84 2.06 -4.92
CA TRP A 38 6.12 2.62 -3.60
C TRP A 38 5.01 2.25 -2.62
N ALA A 39 5.39 1.79 -1.43
CA ALA A 39 4.54 1.74 -0.25
C ALA A 39 5.24 2.48 0.89
N GLY A 40 4.62 3.54 1.38
CA GLY A 40 5.21 4.39 2.41
C GLY A 40 4.34 5.58 2.76
N GLY A 41 4.71 6.24 3.86
CA GLY A 41 4.10 7.45 4.38
C GLY A 41 5.14 8.54 4.64
N SER A 42 4.82 9.48 5.53
CA SER A 42 5.72 10.57 5.90
C SER A 42 6.95 10.08 6.65
N ASP A 43 6.84 8.91 7.28
CA ASP A 43 7.88 8.31 8.11
C ASP A 43 8.82 7.40 7.29
N GLY A 44 8.67 7.41 5.96
CA GLY A 44 9.43 6.59 5.03
C GLY A 44 8.62 5.47 4.42
N GLY A 45 9.32 4.56 3.76
CA GLY A 45 8.72 3.46 3.03
C GLY A 45 9.73 2.69 2.19
N ALA A 46 9.20 1.94 1.25
CA ALA A 46 9.99 1.05 0.43
C ALA A 46 9.37 0.84 -0.95
N TRP A 47 10.23 0.47 -1.88
CA TRP A 47 9.83 -0.01 -3.19
C TRP A 47 9.72 -1.53 -3.17
N TYR A 48 8.69 -2.06 -3.83
CA TYR A 48 8.52 -3.49 -4.03
C TYR A 48 8.19 -3.79 -5.49
N ASP A 49 8.78 -4.86 -6.01
CA ASP A 49 8.48 -5.39 -7.34
C ASP A 49 8.11 -6.87 -7.18
N CYS A 50 6.81 -7.16 -7.28
CA CYS A 50 6.26 -8.49 -7.07
C CYS A 50 5.67 -9.04 -8.36
N SER A 51 5.93 -10.32 -8.62
CA SER A 51 5.39 -11.06 -9.76
C SER A 51 4.73 -12.34 -9.29
N GLN A 52 3.64 -12.74 -9.96
CA GLN A 52 2.94 -13.97 -9.64
C GLN A 52 3.86 -15.17 -9.89
N HIS A 53 4.04 -16.04 -8.88
CA HIS A 53 4.81 -17.28 -9.00
C HIS A 53 3.89 -18.51 -9.06
N ALA A 54 2.89 -18.57 -8.18
CA ALA A 54 1.81 -19.57 -8.18
C ALA A 54 0.51 -18.91 -7.72
N ALA A 55 -0.62 -19.63 -7.70
CA ALA A 55 -1.93 -19.05 -7.35
C ALA A 55 -1.92 -18.25 -6.04
N ASN A 56 -1.18 -18.70 -5.03
CA ASN A 56 -1.07 -18.07 -3.71
C ASN A 56 0.38 -17.76 -3.32
N VAL A 57 1.29 -17.67 -4.30
CA VAL A 57 2.71 -17.36 -4.06
C VAL A 57 3.17 -16.27 -5.02
N VAL A 58 3.83 -15.24 -4.49
CA VAL A 58 4.47 -14.19 -5.28
C VAL A 58 5.97 -14.19 -5.05
N ARG A 59 6.74 -13.83 -6.08
CA ARG A 59 8.16 -13.51 -5.96
C ARG A 59 8.30 -12.01 -5.87
N CYS A 60 8.93 -11.52 -4.80
CA CYS A 60 9.15 -10.09 -4.60
C CYS A 60 10.63 -9.74 -4.51
N ALA A 61 11.00 -8.59 -5.07
CA ALA A 61 12.23 -7.86 -4.80
C ALA A 61 11.87 -6.57 -4.05
N LEU A 62 12.58 -6.29 -2.97
CA LEU A 62 12.26 -5.23 -2.02
C LEU A 62 13.46 -4.28 -1.90
N TYR A 63 13.21 -2.98 -1.88
CA TYR A 63 14.22 -1.94 -1.80
C TYR A 63 13.78 -0.86 -0.83
N TRP A 64 14.72 -0.32 -0.06
CA TRP A 64 14.50 0.89 0.72
C TRP A 64 14.29 2.11 -0.20
N ASP A 65 13.88 3.21 0.39
CA ASP A 65 13.65 4.50 -0.28
C ASP A 65 14.84 4.99 -1.10
N ASN A 66 16.07 4.77 -0.62
CA ASN A 66 17.31 5.09 -1.31
C ASN A 66 17.73 4.04 -2.36
N GLY A 67 16.93 3.00 -2.57
CA GLY A 67 17.16 1.93 -3.53
C GLY A 67 18.02 0.79 -3.01
N THR A 68 18.50 0.84 -1.77
CA THR A 68 19.26 -0.25 -1.16
C THR A 68 18.39 -1.50 -1.09
N PRO A 69 18.84 -2.68 -1.57
CA PRO A 69 18.07 -3.91 -1.45
C PRO A 69 17.73 -4.21 0.01
N ALA A 70 16.43 -4.37 0.29
CA ALA A 70 15.91 -4.74 1.61
C ALA A 70 15.72 -6.26 1.73
N GLY A 71 15.39 -6.92 0.63
CA GLY A 71 15.15 -8.35 0.60
C GLY A 71 14.68 -8.86 -0.75
N HIS A 72 14.68 -10.17 -0.93
CA HIS A 72 14.07 -10.83 -2.08
C HIS A 72 13.64 -12.22 -1.66
N GLY A 73 12.47 -12.67 -2.13
CA GLY A 73 11.94 -13.94 -1.67
C GLY A 73 10.64 -14.35 -2.34
N LEU A 74 10.20 -15.57 -2.00
CA LEU A 74 8.87 -16.06 -2.29
C LEU A 74 8.00 -15.81 -1.05
N TYR A 75 6.80 -15.27 -1.27
CA TYR A 75 5.86 -14.96 -0.20
C TYR A 75 4.55 -15.67 -0.49
N ARG A 76 4.04 -16.40 0.51
CA ARG A 76 2.82 -17.20 0.42
C ARG A 76 1.66 -16.49 1.13
N SER A 77 0.53 -16.44 0.46
CA SER A 77 -0.78 -16.09 1.02
C SER A 77 -1.58 -17.36 1.33
N THR A 78 -2.50 -17.22 2.29
CA THR A 78 -3.56 -18.19 2.57
C THR A 78 -4.65 -18.18 1.49
N HIS A 79 -4.70 -17.15 0.64
CA HIS A 79 -5.68 -16.99 -0.44
C HIS A 79 -5.01 -16.83 -1.81
N PRO A 80 -5.72 -17.08 -2.92
CA PRO A 80 -5.23 -16.75 -4.25
C PRO A 80 -4.94 -15.25 -4.40
N ILE A 81 -3.76 -14.92 -4.89
CA ILE A 81 -3.28 -13.55 -5.13
C ILE A 81 -3.63 -13.16 -6.55
N LYS A 82 -4.27 -12.00 -6.74
CA LYS A 82 -4.50 -11.40 -8.05
C LYS A 82 -3.47 -10.32 -8.35
N PRO A 83 -3.20 -10.03 -9.64
CA PRO A 83 -2.36 -8.90 -10.00
C PRO A 83 -2.88 -7.59 -9.39
N GLY A 84 -2.02 -6.90 -8.64
CA GLY A 84 -2.34 -5.65 -7.97
C GLY A 84 -2.81 -5.77 -6.52
N ASP A 85 -3.03 -6.98 -6.00
CA ASP A 85 -3.48 -7.22 -4.62
C ASP A 85 -2.41 -6.86 -3.57
N ILE A 86 -1.13 -6.88 -3.96
CA ILE A 86 -0.04 -6.45 -3.06
C ILE A 86 -0.18 -4.96 -2.80
N ASP A 87 -0.42 -4.61 -1.53
CA ASP A 87 -0.74 -3.26 -1.09
C ASP A 87 0.35 -2.61 -0.24
N GLY A 88 1.32 -3.38 0.27
CA GLY A 88 2.46 -2.78 0.95
C GLY A 88 3.57 -3.70 1.41
N PHE A 89 4.62 -3.06 1.94
CA PHE A 89 5.75 -3.67 2.62
C PHE A 89 6.18 -2.76 3.79
N ASP A 90 6.37 -3.33 4.99
CA ASP A 90 6.70 -2.58 6.22
C ASP A 90 8.20 -2.64 6.59
N GLY A 91 9.06 -3.13 5.70
CA GLY A 91 10.47 -3.38 6.02
C GLY A 91 10.76 -4.81 6.44
N VAL A 92 9.74 -5.59 6.81
CA VAL A 92 9.88 -6.97 7.28
C VAL A 92 8.95 -7.92 6.54
N SER A 93 7.79 -7.44 6.10
CA SER A 93 6.68 -8.27 5.63
C SER A 93 5.98 -7.64 4.45
N VAL A 94 5.53 -8.47 3.51
CA VAL A 94 4.69 -8.06 2.38
C VAL A 94 3.23 -8.28 2.74
N TYR A 95 2.34 -7.40 2.28
CA TYR A 95 0.92 -7.41 2.64
C TYR A 95 0.00 -7.54 1.42
N ILE A 96 -1.17 -8.13 1.67
CA ILE A 96 -2.37 -8.07 0.83
C ILE A 96 -3.56 -7.71 1.73
N GLY A 97 -4.06 -6.49 1.62
CA GLY A 97 -5.06 -5.97 2.55
C GLY A 97 -4.51 -5.97 3.98
N SER A 98 -5.19 -6.69 4.88
CA SER A 98 -4.73 -6.90 6.25
C SER A 98 -3.90 -8.19 6.44
N GLU A 99 -3.71 -8.98 5.39
CA GLU A 99 -3.00 -10.25 5.46
C GLU A 99 -1.49 -10.02 5.30
N ARG A 100 -0.72 -10.49 6.28
CA ARG A 100 0.74 -10.57 6.20
C ARG A 100 1.13 -11.86 5.47
N LEU A 101 1.91 -11.74 4.39
CA LEU A 101 2.43 -12.89 3.67
C LEU A 101 3.59 -13.54 4.44
N VAL A 102 3.67 -14.86 4.35
CA VAL A 102 4.74 -15.65 4.98
C VAL A 102 5.84 -15.85 3.96
N GLU A 103 7.06 -15.41 4.28
CA GLU A 103 8.25 -15.69 3.47
C GLU A 103 8.52 -17.20 3.47
N GLU A 104 8.62 -17.80 2.29
CA GLU A 104 9.09 -19.16 2.14
C GLU A 104 10.59 -19.17 2.35
N LYS A 105 11.03 -19.64 3.52
CA LYS A 105 12.44 -19.96 3.74
C LYS A 105 12.82 -21.03 2.71
N GLY A 106 13.72 -20.68 1.78
CA GLY A 106 14.24 -21.63 0.82
C GLY A 106 14.73 -22.88 1.55
N GLY A 107 14.08 -24.02 1.27
CA GLY A 107 14.47 -25.33 1.78
C GLY A 107 15.72 -25.86 1.11
#